data_AF-A0A3L9ZKK1-F1
#
_entry.id   AF-A0A3L9ZKK1-F1
#
_cell.length_a   1.000
_cell.length_b   1.000
_cell.length_c   1.000
_cell.angle_alpha   90.00
_cell.angle_beta   90.00
_cell.angle_gamma   90.00
#
_symmetry.space_group_name_H-M   'P 1'
#
loop_
_entity.id
_entity.type
_entity.pdbx_description
1 polymer ?
#
loop_
_entity_poly.entity_id
_entity_poly.type
_entity_poly.pdbx_seq_one_letter_code
_entity_poly.pdbx_strand_id
1 'polypeptide(L)'
;MKLSAPIKNGTIEIICLLYLLLFVYAAVSKLLDFENLQVQLGQSPLLSAFAGWVSWGVPIVELIIALLLLVRRFRLVGLFAAFSLMVMFTTYIIIILNFSSFVPCSCGGILEKMGWMEHLIFNIVFVLLAAVGILLLAGGVSKERRILKPATLATIFSVLLLFSIGIIVLLFMLSEEIIHNRNNFVRRFPKHPTVLQNSMELPFDTYYIAGYDQEFIYLGNRSAPLLVTIIDTALQSSREIRINLPQNEFPFITPKLKVVPPNFYFTDGTVPCIYSGSMKTWKAELRLYKNTYFSIFEPISIEKAAIRAIGINSKERVIGTINLANKNKLKLNDNLLQKQIDGFFDTDGMLLYNRQLDTLLYTYYYRNTFLKIHPSLTSYSVGNTIDTISQAQVKIATIESKGITTLAQPPLQVNKNTATYGHYLFVDAALIGKFEPKELWQKASIIDVYDLSKNKYIFSFYIYNKDDQKMTEFIVINDLIISLFGKHLKVEKLNTTYYIPWSN
;
A
#
# COMPACT_ATOMS: atom_id res chain seq x y z
N MET A 1 44.63 -39.34 2.64
CA MET A 1 45.35 -39.28 3.94
C MET A 1 44.37 -39.49 5.09
N LYS A 2 44.61 -40.46 5.98
CA LYS A 2 43.83 -40.59 7.23
C LYS A 2 44.33 -39.51 8.20
N LEU A 3 43.51 -38.49 8.47
CA LEU A 3 43.80 -37.47 9.49
C LEU A 3 44.05 -38.14 10.85
N SER A 4 45.04 -37.67 11.61
CA SER A 4 45.33 -38.17 12.94
C SER A 4 44.19 -37.83 13.92
N ALA A 5 43.96 -38.70 14.92
CA ALA A 5 42.90 -38.53 15.93
C ALA A 5 42.88 -37.14 16.63
N PRO A 6 44.02 -36.55 17.06
CA PRO A 6 44.01 -35.22 17.67
C PRO A 6 43.60 -34.12 16.69
N ILE A 7 44.01 -34.21 15.41
CA ILE A 7 43.64 -33.22 14.38
C ILE A 7 42.12 -33.28 14.13
N LYS A 8 41.54 -34.47 14.02
CA LYS A 8 40.09 -34.63 13.84
C LYS A 8 39.29 -34.02 14.99
N ASN A 9 39.69 -34.29 16.23
CA ASN A 9 39.02 -33.75 17.41
C ASN A 9 39.17 -32.23 17.50
N GLY A 10 40.36 -31.69 17.19
CA GLY A 10 40.57 -30.24 17.10
C GLY A 10 39.69 -29.58 16.04
N THR A 11 39.58 -30.16 14.84
CA THR A 11 38.72 -29.65 13.78
C THR A 11 37.24 -29.65 14.18
N ILE A 12 36.76 -30.71 14.84
CA ILE A 12 35.37 -30.77 15.34
C ILE A 12 35.12 -29.67 16.38
N GLU A 13 36.02 -29.48 17.35
CA GLU A 13 35.88 -28.43 18.37
C GLU A 13 35.84 -27.03 17.73
N ILE A 14 36.71 -26.77 16.74
CA ILE A 14 36.73 -25.50 16.00
C ILE A 14 35.39 -25.28 15.27
N ILE A 15 34.88 -26.28 14.55
CA ILE A 15 33.60 -26.18 13.84
C ILE A 15 32.45 -25.91 14.82
N CYS A 16 32.38 -26.64 15.94
CA CYS A 16 31.35 -26.44 16.96
C CYS A 16 31.43 -25.03 17.57
N LEU A 17 32.64 -24.52 17.83
CA LEU A 17 32.85 -23.19 18.40
C LEU A 17 32.48 -22.07 17.42
N LEU A 18 32.79 -22.22 16.13
CA LEU A 18 32.36 -21.28 15.09
C LEU A 18 30.84 -21.18 15.00
N TYR A 19 30.15 -22.33 15.02
CA TYR A 19 28.68 -22.35 15.03
C TYR A 19 28.08 -21.78 16.30
N LEU A 20 28.66 -22.08 17.45
CA LEU A 20 28.21 -21.53 18.73
C LEU A 20 28.32 -20.00 18.72
N LEU A 21 29.47 -19.46 18.29
CA LEU A 21 29.67 -18.02 18.16
C LEU A 21 28.64 -17.41 17.20
N LEU A 22 28.48 -17.99 16.00
CA LEU A 22 27.55 -17.51 14.99
C LEU A 22 26.11 -17.45 15.51
N PHE A 23 25.58 -18.55 16.04
CA PHE A 23 24.17 -18.61 16.44
C PHE A 23 23.88 -17.81 17.70
N VAL A 24 24.79 -17.78 18.68
CA VAL A 24 24.61 -16.93 19.87
C VAL A 24 24.63 -15.46 19.47
N TYR A 25 25.60 -15.05 18.64
CA TYR A 25 25.68 -13.68 18.15
C TYR A 25 24.42 -13.29 17.36
N ALA A 26 24.01 -14.12 16.39
CA ALA A 26 22.84 -13.86 15.55
C ALA A 26 21.55 -13.79 16.37
N ALA A 27 21.33 -14.72 17.31
CA ALA A 27 20.14 -14.75 18.14
C ALA A 27 20.09 -13.56 19.10
N VAL A 28 21.20 -13.24 19.78
CA VAL A 28 21.24 -12.11 20.72
C VAL A 28 21.06 -10.79 19.98
N SER A 29 21.74 -10.59 18.83
CA SER A 29 21.55 -9.38 18.02
C SER A 29 20.10 -9.19 17.57
N LYS A 30 19.42 -10.29 17.19
CA LYS A 30 18.00 -10.28 16.80
C LYS A 30 17.06 -9.97 17.96
N LEU A 31 17.36 -10.46 19.15
CA LEU A 31 16.55 -10.22 20.35
C LEU A 31 16.73 -8.82 20.92
N LEU A 32 17.95 -8.25 20.81
CA LEU A 32 18.23 -6.88 21.22
C LEU A 32 17.51 -5.85 20.34
N ASP A 33 17.37 -6.14 19.04
CA ASP A 33 16.67 -5.28 18.08
C ASP A 33 15.42 -5.97 17.48
N PHE A 34 14.57 -6.46 18.39
CA PHE A 34 13.42 -7.30 18.03
C PHE A 34 12.37 -6.54 17.20
N GLU A 35 12.16 -5.24 17.48
CA GLU A 35 11.20 -4.43 16.73
C GLU A 35 11.61 -4.30 15.25
N ASN A 36 12.88 -3.99 14.98
CA ASN A 36 13.39 -3.92 13.61
C ASN A 36 13.38 -5.29 12.92
N LEU A 37 13.70 -6.38 13.63
CA LEU A 37 13.59 -7.73 13.08
C LEU A 37 12.15 -8.00 12.60
N GLN A 38 11.16 -7.69 13.42
CA GLN A 38 9.76 -7.93 13.09
C GLN A 38 9.30 -7.07 11.90
N VAL A 39 9.74 -5.81 11.81
CA VAL A 39 9.48 -4.93 10.66
C VAL A 39 10.14 -5.48 9.39
N GLN A 40 11.42 -5.85 9.45
CA GLN A 40 12.17 -6.37 8.29
C GLN A 40 11.60 -7.71 7.79
N LEU A 41 11.24 -8.63 8.70
CA LEU A 41 10.53 -9.87 8.34
C LEU A 41 9.14 -9.59 7.79
N GLY A 42 8.44 -8.60 8.34
CA GLY A 42 7.14 -8.13 7.88
C GLY A 42 7.18 -7.51 6.48
N GLN A 43 8.33 -7.00 6.07
CA GLN A 43 8.57 -6.52 4.71
C GLN A 43 9.01 -7.65 3.77
N SER A 44 9.60 -8.75 4.25
CA SER A 44 10.03 -9.84 3.37
C SER A 44 8.84 -10.53 2.67
N PRO A 45 8.78 -10.63 1.33
CA PRO A 45 7.66 -11.25 0.61
C PRO A 45 7.35 -12.68 1.05
N LEU A 46 8.39 -13.43 1.44
CA LEU A 46 8.29 -14.82 1.86
C LEU A 46 7.81 -14.97 3.31
N LEU A 47 8.20 -14.03 4.19
CA LEU A 47 8.02 -14.19 5.64
C LEU A 47 7.02 -13.22 6.25
N SER A 48 6.52 -12.24 5.49
CA SER A 48 5.63 -11.20 6.00
C SER A 48 4.35 -11.75 6.66
N ALA A 49 3.74 -12.78 6.07
CA ALA A 49 2.58 -13.47 6.63
C ALA A 49 2.90 -14.19 7.97
N PHE A 50 4.16 -14.57 8.18
CA PHE A 50 4.64 -15.35 9.31
C PHE A 50 5.56 -14.57 10.25
N ALA A 51 5.74 -13.27 10.01
CA ALA A 51 6.80 -12.46 10.64
C ALA A 51 6.76 -12.51 12.16
N GLY A 52 5.57 -12.52 12.77
CA GLY A 52 5.41 -12.62 14.23
C GLY A 52 5.84 -13.96 14.83
N TRP A 53 5.59 -15.08 14.15
CA TRP A 53 6.03 -16.40 14.62
C TRP A 53 7.51 -16.63 14.33
N VAL A 54 7.97 -16.18 13.17
CA VAL A 54 9.36 -16.35 12.71
C VAL A 54 10.33 -15.47 13.51
N SER A 55 9.92 -14.26 13.91
CA SER A 55 10.76 -13.35 14.71
C SER A 55 11.14 -13.94 16.07
N TRP A 56 10.25 -14.75 16.68
CA TRP A 56 10.56 -15.53 17.89
C TRP A 56 11.20 -16.88 17.59
N GLY A 57 10.66 -17.61 16.62
CA GLY A 57 11.06 -18.99 16.33
C GLY A 57 12.53 -19.10 15.93
N VAL A 58 13.02 -18.20 15.08
CA VAL A 58 14.39 -18.26 14.58
C VAL A 58 15.44 -18.07 15.69
N PRO A 59 15.43 -16.99 16.50
CA PRO A 59 16.38 -16.84 17.61
C PRO A 59 16.32 -17.98 18.62
N ILE A 60 15.13 -18.52 18.91
CA ILE A 60 14.98 -19.66 19.84
C ILE A 60 15.67 -20.90 19.28
N VAL A 61 15.44 -21.23 18.01
CA VAL A 61 16.08 -22.39 17.35
C VAL A 61 17.60 -22.20 17.31
N GLU A 62 18.09 -20.99 17.01
CA GLU A 62 19.53 -20.65 17.02
C GLU A 62 20.16 -20.92 18.39
N LEU A 63 19.53 -20.46 19.49
CA LEU A 63 20.01 -20.71 20.85
C LEU A 63 19.95 -22.19 21.25
N ILE A 64 18.89 -22.91 20.86
CA ILE A 64 18.78 -24.36 21.11
C ILE A 64 19.92 -25.10 20.40
N ILE A 65 20.23 -24.76 19.15
CA ILE A 65 21.34 -25.37 18.41
C ILE A 65 22.67 -25.08 19.10
N ALA A 66 22.90 -23.84 19.53
CA ALA A 66 24.11 -23.46 20.27
C ALA A 66 24.27 -24.30 21.56
N LEU A 67 23.18 -24.52 22.32
CA LEU A 67 23.17 -25.38 23.51
C LEU A 67 23.46 -26.85 23.18
N LEU A 68 22.91 -27.39 22.09
CA LEU A 68 23.17 -28.76 21.64
C LEU A 68 24.64 -28.97 21.24
N LEU A 69 25.28 -27.95 20.67
CA LEU A 69 26.70 -28.00 20.28
C LEU A 69 27.65 -27.90 21.47
N LEU A 70 27.24 -27.19 22.53
CA LEU A 70 28.02 -27.07 23.77
C LEU A 70 28.18 -28.43 24.47
N VAL A 71 27.12 -29.25 24.48
CA VAL A 71 27.12 -30.55 25.17
C VAL A 71 27.67 -31.65 24.25
N ARG A 72 28.83 -32.23 24.60
CA ARG A 72 29.52 -33.28 23.81
C ARG A 72 28.61 -34.42 23.32
N ARG A 73 27.66 -34.86 24.15
CA ARG A 73 26.71 -35.94 23.81
C ARG A 73 25.76 -35.57 22.66
N PHE A 74 25.41 -34.30 22.52
CA PHE A 74 24.41 -33.82 21.57
C PHE A 74 25.01 -33.18 20.31
N ARG A 75 26.34 -33.08 20.20
CA ARG A 75 27.02 -32.44 19.06
C ARG A 75 26.60 -32.96 17.68
N LEU A 76 26.38 -34.26 17.52
CA LEU A 76 25.93 -34.80 16.23
C LEU A 76 24.55 -34.25 15.85
N VAL A 77 23.62 -34.23 16.80
CA VAL A 77 22.26 -33.69 16.61
C VAL A 77 22.33 -32.19 16.37
N GLY A 78 23.14 -31.47 17.14
CA GLY A 78 23.38 -30.04 16.97
C GLY A 78 23.94 -29.70 15.58
N LEU A 79 24.88 -30.48 15.06
CA LEU A 79 25.44 -30.27 13.71
C LEU A 79 24.43 -30.58 12.59
N PHE A 80 23.59 -31.60 12.73
CA PHE A 80 22.48 -31.83 11.79
C PHE A 80 21.43 -30.71 11.83
N ALA A 81 21.10 -30.22 13.02
CA ALA A 81 20.18 -29.08 13.16
C ALA A 81 20.78 -27.79 12.57
N ALA A 82 22.07 -27.53 12.83
CA ALA A 82 22.82 -26.43 12.23
C ALA A 82 22.85 -26.53 10.69
N PHE A 83 23.12 -27.73 10.15
CA PHE A 83 23.08 -27.99 8.71
C PHE A 83 21.72 -27.60 8.11
N SER A 84 20.63 -28.13 8.68
CA SER A 84 19.27 -27.87 8.20
C SER A 84 18.91 -26.37 8.28
N LEU A 85 19.23 -25.70 9.39
CA LEU A 85 18.95 -24.27 9.54
C LEU A 85 19.73 -23.42 8.52
N MET A 86 21.01 -23.73 8.29
CA MET A 86 21.82 -23.03 7.29
C MET A 86 21.32 -23.30 5.87
N VAL A 87 20.86 -24.50 5.55
CA VAL A 87 20.20 -24.80 4.26
C VAL A 87 18.91 -24.00 4.10
N MET A 88 18.09 -23.88 5.16
CA MET A 88 16.87 -23.07 5.14
C MET A 88 17.18 -21.59 4.85
N PHE A 89 18.16 -21.00 5.56
CA PHE A 89 18.60 -19.63 5.30
C PHE A 89 19.20 -19.44 3.90
N THR A 90 19.97 -20.42 3.41
CA THR A 90 20.51 -20.41 2.05
C THR A 90 19.40 -20.41 1.00
N THR A 91 18.41 -21.30 1.16
CA THR A 91 17.24 -21.41 0.28
C THR A 91 16.43 -20.11 0.30
N TYR A 92 16.21 -19.55 1.48
CA TYR A 92 15.54 -18.25 1.66
C TYR A 92 16.23 -17.14 0.87
N ILE A 93 17.57 -17.01 0.99
CA ILE A 93 18.34 -16.00 0.25
C ILE A 93 18.23 -16.23 -1.27
N ILE A 94 18.35 -17.48 -1.73
CA ILE A 94 18.23 -17.81 -3.16
C ILE A 94 16.85 -17.42 -3.71
N ILE A 95 15.77 -17.72 -2.98
CA ILE A 95 14.42 -17.36 -3.40
C ILE A 95 14.27 -15.85 -3.47
N ILE A 96 14.76 -15.12 -2.47
CA ILE A 96 14.70 -13.66 -2.46
C ILE A 96 15.47 -13.05 -3.63
N LEU A 97 16.66 -13.55 -3.94
CA LEU A 97 17.49 -12.98 -5.00
C LEU A 97 16.97 -13.26 -6.41
N ASN A 98 16.22 -14.35 -6.63
CA ASN A 98 15.81 -14.78 -7.97
C ASN A 98 14.30 -14.64 -8.24
N PHE A 99 13.45 -14.72 -7.22
CA PHE A 99 12.00 -14.81 -7.39
C PHE A 99 11.23 -13.71 -6.65
N SER A 100 11.87 -12.98 -5.74
CA SER A 100 11.20 -11.89 -5.02
C SER A 100 11.22 -10.60 -5.83
N SER A 101 10.07 -9.92 -5.89
CA SER A 101 9.95 -8.61 -6.56
C SER A 101 10.74 -7.49 -5.86
N PHE A 102 11.18 -7.74 -4.62
CA PHE A 102 12.10 -6.89 -3.89
C PHE A 102 12.93 -7.67 -2.85
N VAL A 103 14.12 -7.15 -2.58
CA VAL A 103 15.06 -7.69 -1.58
C VAL A 103 15.05 -6.74 -0.38
N PRO A 104 14.66 -7.21 0.84
CA PRO A 104 14.65 -6.38 2.04
C PRO A 104 16.08 -6.01 2.50
N CYS A 105 16.20 -5.17 3.52
CA CYS A 105 17.47 -4.95 4.23
C CYS A 105 17.93 -6.27 4.88
N SER A 106 19.24 -6.54 4.97
CA SER A 106 19.73 -7.78 5.61
C SER A 106 19.51 -7.75 7.12
N CYS A 107 18.86 -8.75 7.70
CA CYS A 107 18.63 -8.84 9.15
C CYS A 107 19.84 -9.49 9.84
N GLY A 108 20.63 -8.80 10.67
CA GLY A 108 21.68 -9.51 11.43
C GLY A 108 22.77 -8.74 12.19
N GLY A 109 22.64 -7.45 12.49
CA GLY A 109 23.69 -6.73 13.25
C GLY A 109 24.97 -6.53 12.41
N ILE A 110 26.12 -7.10 12.81
CA ILE A 110 27.36 -7.04 11.97
C ILE A 110 27.15 -7.69 10.61
N LEU A 111 26.28 -8.71 10.55
CA LEU A 111 25.87 -9.38 9.32
C LEU A 111 24.97 -8.48 8.44
N GLU A 112 24.27 -7.49 8.99
CA GLU A 112 23.50 -6.51 8.19
C GLU A 112 24.39 -5.67 7.25
N LYS A 113 25.68 -5.54 7.57
CA LYS A 113 26.64 -4.81 6.73
C LYS A 113 27.15 -5.61 5.54
N MET A 114 26.88 -6.91 5.46
CA MET A 114 27.29 -7.76 4.35
C MET A 114 26.29 -7.66 3.19
N GLY A 115 26.80 -7.65 1.96
CA GLY A 115 25.97 -7.76 0.76
C GLY A 115 25.28 -9.12 0.68
N TRP A 116 24.12 -9.20 0.02
CA TRP A 116 23.35 -10.45 -0.09
C TRP A 116 24.12 -11.62 -0.72
N MET A 117 25.00 -11.32 -1.69
CA MET A 117 25.89 -12.34 -2.28
C MET A 117 26.96 -12.83 -1.29
N GLU A 118 27.50 -11.93 -0.48
CA GLU A 118 28.48 -12.28 0.56
C GLU A 118 27.82 -13.14 1.64
N HIS A 119 26.59 -12.81 2.03
CA HIS A 119 25.76 -13.62 2.91
C HIS A 119 25.45 -15.01 2.35
N LEU A 120 25.15 -15.10 1.05
CA LEU A 120 24.92 -16.39 0.40
C LEU A 120 26.17 -17.27 0.47
N ILE A 121 27.34 -16.70 0.14
CA ILE A 121 28.63 -17.41 0.20
C ILE A 121 28.93 -17.83 1.65
N PHE A 122 28.76 -16.92 2.61
CA PHE A 122 28.93 -17.20 4.03
C PHE A 122 28.08 -18.39 4.49
N ASN A 123 26.79 -18.40 4.13
CA ASN A 123 25.90 -19.49 4.50
C ASN A 123 26.32 -20.82 3.86
N ILE A 124 26.71 -20.82 2.58
CA ILE A 124 27.20 -22.01 1.88
C ILE A 124 28.46 -22.58 2.55
N VAL A 125 29.40 -21.72 2.96
CA VAL A 125 30.60 -22.14 3.69
C VAL A 125 30.22 -22.85 4.98
N PHE A 126 29.29 -22.29 5.76
CA PHE A 126 28.82 -22.94 6.98
C PHE A 126 28.10 -24.27 6.69
N VAL A 127 27.24 -24.37 5.67
CA VAL A 127 26.64 -25.66 5.24
C VAL A 127 27.73 -26.73 5.01
N LEU A 128 28.81 -26.37 4.32
CA LEU A 128 29.94 -27.28 4.09
C LEU A 128 30.68 -27.64 5.39
N LEU A 129 30.89 -26.67 6.29
CA LEU A 129 31.51 -26.92 7.60
C LEU A 129 30.68 -27.88 8.46
N ALA A 130 29.34 -27.75 8.49
CA ALA A 130 28.49 -28.72 9.18
C ALA A 130 28.61 -30.11 8.55
N ALA A 131 28.63 -30.22 7.22
CA ALA A 131 28.81 -31.50 6.54
C ALA A 131 30.15 -32.16 6.91
N VAL A 132 31.25 -31.40 6.91
CA VAL A 132 32.57 -31.88 7.35
C VAL A 132 32.54 -32.31 8.82
N GLY A 133 31.95 -31.51 9.71
CA GLY A 133 31.81 -31.83 11.14
C GLY A 133 31.06 -33.13 11.38
N ILE A 134 29.94 -33.34 10.68
CA ILE A 134 29.12 -34.57 10.75
C ILE A 134 29.93 -35.78 10.28
N LEU A 135 30.64 -35.67 9.14
CA LEU A 135 31.44 -36.77 8.59
C LEU A 135 32.61 -37.16 9.51
N LEU A 136 33.28 -36.16 10.10
CA LEU A 136 34.37 -36.39 11.05
C LEU A 136 33.87 -37.05 12.34
N LEU A 137 32.75 -36.57 12.88
CA LEU A 137 32.17 -37.10 14.12
C LEU A 137 31.58 -38.51 13.92
N ALA A 138 30.96 -38.78 12.78
CA ALA A 138 30.47 -40.11 12.41
C ALA A 138 31.61 -41.11 12.16
N GLY A 139 32.76 -40.65 11.66
CA GLY A 139 33.94 -41.52 11.45
C GLY A 139 34.65 -41.98 12.74
N GLY A 140 34.29 -41.43 13.90
CA GLY A 140 34.94 -41.72 15.20
C GLY A 140 34.18 -42.66 16.14
N VAL A 141 32.99 -43.15 15.76
CA VAL A 141 32.10 -43.96 16.61
C VAL A 141 32.10 -45.42 16.13
N SER A 142 31.90 -46.37 17.06
CA SER A 142 31.96 -47.82 16.79
C SER A 142 31.02 -48.27 15.66
N LYS A 143 31.51 -49.19 14.82
CA LYS A 143 30.84 -49.72 13.60
C LYS A 143 29.49 -50.42 13.85
N GLU A 144 29.08 -50.64 15.09
CA GLU A 144 27.85 -51.35 15.45
C GLU A 144 26.57 -50.50 15.28
N ARG A 145 26.67 -49.17 15.21
CA ARG A 145 25.48 -48.31 15.00
C ARG A 145 25.09 -48.24 13.52
N ARG A 146 23.91 -48.78 13.17
CA ARG A 146 23.31 -48.73 11.80
C ARG A 146 23.25 -47.32 11.18
N ILE A 147 23.10 -46.27 12.00
CA ILE A 147 22.99 -44.85 11.57
C ILE A 147 24.29 -44.33 10.93
N LEU A 148 25.43 -44.99 11.16
CA LEU A 148 26.75 -44.51 10.74
C LEU A 148 27.29 -45.16 9.46
N LYS A 149 26.50 -45.97 8.77
CA LYS A 149 26.87 -46.43 7.42
C LYS A 149 26.89 -45.22 6.47
N PRO A 150 27.88 -45.12 5.57
CA PRO A 150 28.00 -43.97 4.66
C PRO A 150 26.76 -43.78 3.78
N ALA A 151 26.13 -44.88 3.35
CA ALA A 151 24.87 -44.83 2.62
C ALA A 151 23.74 -44.21 3.46
N THR A 152 23.61 -44.58 4.73
CA THR A 152 22.58 -44.04 5.64
C THR A 152 22.82 -42.55 5.94
N LEU A 153 24.08 -42.14 6.15
CA LEU A 153 24.44 -40.73 6.29
C LEU A 153 24.10 -39.92 5.04
N ALA A 154 24.42 -40.43 3.85
CA ALA A 154 24.07 -39.79 2.59
C ALA A 154 22.54 -39.65 2.44
N THR A 155 21.77 -40.69 2.77
CA THR A 155 20.31 -40.62 2.78
C THR A 155 19.80 -39.56 3.75
N ILE A 156 20.33 -39.49 4.98
CA ILE A 156 19.94 -38.47 5.97
C ILE A 156 20.25 -37.05 5.44
N PHE A 157 21.43 -36.84 4.86
CA PHE A 157 21.78 -35.56 4.24
C PHE A 157 20.80 -35.16 3.15
N SER A 158 20.53 -36.06 2.20
CA SER A 158 19.62 -35.78 1.08
C SER A 158 18.20 -35.50 1.56
N VAL A 159 17.71 -36.26 2.54
CA VAL A 159 16.37 -36.05 3.13
C VAL A 159 16.30 -34.70 3.84
N LEU A 160 17.28 -34.37 4.69
CA LEU A 160 17.28 -33.08 5.40
C LEU A 160 17.44 -31.89 4.45
N LEU A 161 18.26 -32.02 3.41
CA LEU A 161 18.42 -31.01 2.37
C LEU A 161 17.08 -30.75 1.65
N LEU A 162 16.47 -31.80 1.10
CA LEU A 162 15.21 -31.70 0.37
C LEU A 162 14.07 -31.21 1.25
N PHE A 163 14.01 -31.68 2.51
CA PHE A 163 13.01 -31.25 3.47
C PHE A 163 13.16 -29.79 3.85
N SER A 164 14.39 -29.32 4.10
CA SER A 164 14.68 -27.92 4.42
C SER A 164 14.32 -26.99 3.25
N ILE A 165 14.65 -27.38 2.02
CA ILE A 165 14.26 -26.65 0.81
C ILE A 165 12.73 -26.65 0.67
N GLY A 166 12.10 -27.81 0.81
CA GLY A 166 10.65 -27.98 0.68
C GLY A 166 9.85 -27.13 1.67
N ILE A 167 10.29 -27.03 2.93
CA ILE A 167 9.67 -26.15 3.93
C ILE A 167 9.70 -24.69 3.47
N ILE A 168 10.85 -24.20 3.00
CA ILE A 168 10.99 -22.80 2.61
C ILE A 168 10.19 -22.49 1.34
N VAL A 169 10.16 -23.41 0.37
CA VAL A 169 9.33 -23.28 -0.83
C VAL A 169 7.85 -23.30 -0.47
N LEU A 170 7.42 -24.17 0.44
CA LEU A 170 6.04 -24.23 0.91
C LEU A 170 5.64 -22.92 1.63
N LEU A 171 6.50 -22.42 2.53
CA LEU A 171 6.28 -21.14 3.20
C LEU A 171 6.15 -20.00 2.20
N PHE A 172 6.96 -19.99 1.14
CA PHE A 172 6.87 -19.00 0.06
C PHE A 172 5.51 -19.06 -0.66
N MET A 173 5.07 -20.25 -1.08
CA MET A 173 3.79 -20.40 -1.77
C MET A 173 2.61 -20.01 -0.86
N LEU A 174 2.63 -20.43 0.41
CA LEU A 174 1.61 -20.06 1.39
C LEU A 174 1.64 -18.56 1.69
N SER A 175 2.81 -17.94 1.77
CA SER A 175 2.94 -16.49 1.98
C SER A 175 2.33 -15.71 0.81
N GLU A 176 2.66 -16.07 -0.43
CA GLU A 176 2.05 -15.46 -1.62
C GLU A 176 0.53 -15.61 -1.61
N GLU A 177 0.00 -16.81 -1.32
CA GLU A 177 -1.44 -17.02 -1.24
C GLU A 177 -2.10 -16.19 -0.14
N ILE A 178 -1.50 -16.12 1.05
CA ILE A 178 -2.02 -15.33 2.17
C ILE A 178 -2.01 -13.85 1.80
N ILE A 179 -0.92 -13.31 1.27
CA ILE A 179 -0.84 -11.87 1.00
C ILE A 179 -1.77 -11.46 -0.17
N HIS A 180 -1.93 -12.30 -1.19
CA HIS A 180 -2.78 -11.97 -2.34
C HIS A 180 -4.27 -12.22 -2.12
N ASN A 181 -4.63 -13.15 -1.24
CA ASN A 181 -6.02 -13.59 -1.08
C ASN A 181 -6.57 -13.42 0.35
N ARG A 182 -5.72 -13.23 1.37
CA ARG A 182 -6.14 -12.96 2.74
C ARG A 182 -5.70 -11.56 3.15
N ASN A 183 -6.68 -10.71 3.47
CA ASN A 183 -6.42 -9.34 3.87
C ASN A 183 -5.79 -9.27 5.27
N ASN A 184 -4.47 -9.40 5.35
CA ASN A 184 -3.70 -9.43 6.59
C ASN A 184 -3.14 -8.05 7.02
N PHE A 185 -3.50 -7.00 6.28
CA PHE A 185 -3.02 -5.63 6.45
C PHE A 185 -1.50 -5.49 6.46
N VAL A 186 -0.84 -6.25 5.58
CA VAL A 186 0.59 -6.15 5.31
C VAL A 186 0.82 -5.65 3.89
N ARG A 187 1.43 -4.47 3.77
CA ARG A 187 1.69 -3.80 2.49
C ARG A 187 2.96 -4.33 1.81
N ARG A 188 2.94 -4.34 0.49
CA ARG A 188 4.10 -4.63 -0.38
C ARG A 188 4.66 -3.31 -0.91
N PHE A 189 5.95 -3.05 -0.68
CA PHE A 189 6.62 -1.85 -1.17
C PHE A 189 7.68 -2.24 -2.22
N PRO A 190 7.41 -2.01 -3.52
CA PRO A 190 8.40 -2.23 -4.56
C PRO A 190 9.62 -1.31 -4.39
N LYS A 191 10.76 -1.64 -5.01
CA LYS A 191 11.93 -0.75 -5.01
C LYS A 191 11.71 0.42 -5.95
N HIS A 192 11.90 1.64 -5.45
CA HIS A 192 11.73 2.89 -6.20
C HIS A 192 10.44 2.89 -7.05
N PRO A 193 9.27 2.73 -6.41
CA PRO A 193 7.99 2.66 -7.12
C PRO A 193 7.67 4.00 -7.79
N THR A 194 8.21 5.09 -7.24
CA THR A 194 8.12 6.45 -7.76
C THR A 194 9.50 7.11 -7.78
N VAL A 195 9.70 8.02 -8.73
CA VAL A 195 10.90 8.87 -8.82
C VAL A 195 10.45 10.32 -8.96
N LEU A 196 10.91 11.18 -8.05
CA LEU A 196 10.67 12.62 -8.14
C LEU A 196 11.18 13.16 -9.47
N GLN A 197 10.30 13.82 -10.22
CA GLN A 197 10.68 14.55 -11.42
C GLN A 197 10.92 16.01 -11.01
N ASN A 198 9.83 16.73 -10.75
CA ASN A 198 9.86 18.18 -10.59
C ASN A 198 9.00 18.61 -9.38
N SER A 199 9.28 19.80 -8.85
CA SER A 199 8.46 20.45 -7.82
C SER A 199 8.36 21.95 -8.09
N MET A 200 7.20 22.52 -7.80
CA MET A 200 6.92 23.95 -7.93
C MET A 200 6.29 24.46 -6.64
N GLU A 201 6.71 25.65 -6.19
CA GLU A 201 6.02 26.39 -5.13
C GLU A 201 4.95 27.29 -5.76
N LEU A 202 3.75 27.23 -5.21
CA LEU A 202 2.59 28.01 -5.57
C LEU A 202 2.54 29.27 -4.70
N PRO A 203 1.99 30.38 -5.22
CA PRO A 203 1.94 31.64 -4.47
C PRO A 203 1.14 31.58 -3.14
N PHE A 204 0.14 30.70 -3.08
CA PHE A 204 -0.81 30.58 -1.97
C PHE A 204 -1.07 29.10 -1.64
N ASP A 205 -1.64 28.83 -0.47
CA ASP A 205 -2.05 27.49 0.01
C ASP A 205 -3.54 27.20 -0.24
N THR A 206 -4.22 28.10 -0.96
CA THR A 206 -5.66 28.04 -1.22
C THR A 206 -6.01 27.31 -2.52
N TYR A 207 -5.01 26.76 -3.20
CA TYR A 207 -5.20 26.00 -4.43
C TYR A 207 -5.79 24.61 -4.15
N TYR A 208 -6.47 24.06 -5.15
CA TYR A 208 -6.90 22.67 -5.19
C TYR A 208 -6.89 22.18 -6.65
N ILE A 209 -6.81 20.87 -6.85
CA ILE A 209 -6.74 20.30 -8.20
C ILE A 209 -8.15 20.28 -8.80
N ALA A 210 -8.37 21.09 -9.83
CA ALA A 210 -9.67 21.21 -10.50
C ALA A 210 -9.82 20.21 -11.66
N GLY A 211 -8.73 19.77 -12.28
CA GLY A 211 -8.74 18.81 -13.37
C GLY A 211 -7.38 18.66 -14.04
N TYR A 212 -7.33 17.85 -15.09
CA TYR A 212 -6.11 17.57 -15.84
C TYR A 212 -6.39 17.06 -17.26
N ASP A 213 -5.37 17.12 -18.11
CA ASP A 213 -5.20 16.32 -19.33
C ASP A 213 -3.75 15.79 -19.40
N GLN A 214 -3.28 15.35 -20.58
CA GLN A 214 -1.93 14.80 -20.71
C GLN A 214 -0.82 15.88 -20.62
N GLU A 215 -1.14 17.13 -20.92
CA GLU A 215 -0.17 18.22 -21.01
C GLU A 215 -0.27 19.18 -19.82
N PHE A 216 -1.48 19.37 -19.27
CA PHE A 216 -1.74 20.42 -18.27
C PHE A 216 -2.49 19.92 -17.04
N ILE A 217 -2.14 20.57 -15.92
CA ILE A 217 -2.80 20.51 -14.62
C ILE A 217 -3.58 21.81 -14.45
N TYR A 218 -4.85 21.70 -14.07
CA TYR A 218 -5.73 22.85 -13.86
C TYR A 218 -5.99 23.00 -12.36
N LEU A 219 -5.59 24.12 -11.79
CA LEU A 219 -5.83 24.45 -10.39
C LEU A 219 -6.95 25.49 -10.26
N GLY A 220 -7.85 25.24 -9.32
CA GLY A 220 -8.79 26.25 -8.82
C GLY A 220 -8.23 26.89 -7.54
N ASN A 221 -8.76 28.05 -7.17
CA ASN A 221 -8.36 28.76 -5.96
C ASN A 221 -9.58 29.08 -5.09
N ARG A 222 -9.57 28.65 -3.82
CA ARG A 222 -10.68 28.87 -2.88
C ARG A 222 -10.92 30.35 -2.56
N SER A 223 -9.87 31.16 -2.57
CA SER A 223 -9.94 32.62 -2.33
C SER A 223 -10.21 33.42 -3.60
N ALA A 224 -9.96 32.84 -4.78
CA ALA A 224 -10.26 33.43 -6.08
C ALA A 224 -10.98 32.42 -7.00
N PRO A 225 -12.26 32.08 -6.74
CA PRO A 225 -12.93 30.94 -7.39
C PRO A 225 -13.05 31.02 -8.92
N LEU A 226 -13.01 32.23 -9.48
CA LEU A 226 -13.09 32.47 -10.93
C LEU A 226 -11.72 32.43 -11.62
N LEU A 227 -10.63 32.32 -10.87
CA LEU A 227 -9.29 32.22 -11.41
C LEU A 227 -8.91 30.76 -11.62
N VAL A 228 -8.37 30.45 -12.79
CA VAL A 228 -7.85 29.15 -13.15
C VAL A 228 -6.36 29.28 -13.41
N THR A 229 -5.55 28.56 -12.65
CA THR A 229 -4.10 28.47 -12.90
C THR A 229 -3.84 27.19 -13.69
N ILE A 230 -3.24 27.32 -14.86
CA ILE A 230 -2.90 26.23 -15.76
C ILE A 230 -1.39 26.05 -15.73
N ILE A 231 -0.93 24.85 -15.40
CA ILE A 231 0.48 24.51 -15.25
C ILE A 231 0.75 23.29 -16.14
N ASP A 232 1.83 23.27 -16.91
CA ASP A 232 2.20 22.06 -17.65
C ASP A 232 2.61 20.93 -16.70
N THR A 233 2.50 19.68 -17.15
CA THR A 233 2.83 18.50 -16.32
C THR A 233 4.31 18.39 -15.99
N ALA A 234 5.20 19.10 -16.69
CA ALA A 234 6.61 19.23 -16.32
C ALA A 234 6.86 20.36 -15.31
N LEU A 235 5.84 21.11 -14.88
CA LEU A 235 5.95 22.23 -13.94
C LEU A 235 6.97 23.30 -14.36
N GLN A 236 7.08 23.60 -15.66
CA GLN A 236 8.05 24.58 -16.18
C GLN A 236 7.43 25.94 -16.52
N SER A 237 6.13 25.95 -16.75
CA SER A 237 5.36 27.10 -17.21
C SER A 237 4.01 27.13 -16.49
N SER A 238 3.52 28.34 -16.24
CA SER A 238 2.19 28.55 -15.71
C SER A 238 1.55 29.76 -16.37
N ARG A 239 0.23 29.74 -16.45
CA ARG A 239 -0.58 30.88 -16.89
C ARG A 239 -1.90 30.90 -16.14
N GLU A 240 -2.50 32.06 -16.07
CA GLU A 240 -3.78 32.24 -15.41
C GLU A 240 -4.86 32.69 -16.39
N ILE A 241 -6.07 32.19 -16.19
CA ILE A 241 -7.25 32.56 -16.97
C ILE A 241 -8.41 32.81 -16.02
N ARG A 242 -9.23 33.80 -16.34
CA ARG A 242 -10.45 34.12 -15.59
C ARG A 242 -11.69 33.54 -16.28
N ILE A 243 -12.51 32.84 -15.51
CA ILE A 243 -13.83 32.38 -15.92
C ILE A 243 -14.78 33.57 -15.99
N ASN A 244 -15.50 33.67 -17.10
CA ASN A 244 -16.58 34.62 -17.24
C ASN A 244 -17.93 33.91 -17.00
N LEU A 245 -18.59 34.28 -15.92
CA LEU A 245 -19.95 33.85 -15.61
C LEU A 245 -20.97 34.89 -16.12
N PRO A 246 -22.20 34.48 -16.46
CA PRO A 246 -23.27 35.43 -16.75
C PRO A 246 -23.58 36.27 -15.51
N GLN A 247 -24.13 37.48 -15.71
CA GLN A 247 -24.53 38.37 -14.63
C GLN A 247 -25.72 37.77 -13.88
N ASN A 248 -25.41 36.99 -12.85
CA ASN A 248 -26.35 36.40 -11.93
C ASN A 248 -25.87 36.74 -10.51
N GLU A 249 -26.72 37.39 -9.72
CA GLU A 249 -26.42 37.76 -8.33
C GLU A 249 -26.62 36.55 -7.40
N PHE A 250 -25.76 35.53 -7.53
CA PHE A 250 -25.77 34.39 -6.62
C PHE A 250 -24.75 34.58 -5.50
N PRO A 251 -25.16 34.46 -4.22
CA PRO A 251 -24.25 34.56 -3.09
C PRO A 251 -23.52 33.23 -2.90
N PHE A 252 -22.54 32.93 -3.76
CA PHE A 252 -21.76 31.68 -3.68
C PHE A 252 -21.17 31.47 -2.28
N ILE A 253 -21.21 30.24 -1.79
CA ILE A 253 -20.75 29.85 -0.46
C ILE A 253 -19.51 28.96 -0.58
N THR A 254 -19.57 27.89 -1.36
CA THR A 254 -18.43 26.98 -1.59
C THR A 254 -18.29 26.63 -3.07
N PRO A 255 -18.05 27.63 -3.94
CA PRO A 255 -17.91 27.39 -5.36
C PRO A 255 -16.71 26.48 -5.64
N LYS A 256 -16.90 25.55 -6.57
CA LYS A 256 -15.89 24.63 -7.07
C LYS A 256 -15.87 24.61 -8.59
N LEU A 257 -14.68 24.83 -9.12
CA LEU A 257 -14.28 24.51 -10.48
C LEU A 257 -13.93 23.03 -10.65
N LYS A 258 -14.42 22.42 -11.73
CA LYS A 258 -13.98 21.13 -12.28
C LYS A 258 -13.64 21.32 -13.75
N VAL A 259 -12.46 20.89 -14.17
CA VAL A 259 -12.00 20.97 -15.57
C VAL A 259 -11.95 19.59 -16.18
N VAL A 260 -12.67 19.41 -17.29
CA VAL A 260 -12.83 18.16 -18.01
C VAL A 260 -12.68 18.47 -19.50
N PRO A 261 -11.44 18.53 -20.01
CA PRO A 261 -11.18 19.01 -21.36
C PRO A 261 -12.05 18.28 -22.41
N PRO A 262 -12.67 19.01 -23.35
CA PRO A 262 -12.49 20.45 -23.66
C PRO A 262 -13.42 21.42 -22.89
N ASN A 263 -14.07 20.97 -21.82
CA ASN A 263 -15.08 21.72 -21.07
C ASN A 263 -14.65 21.98 -19.62
N PHE A 264 -15.34 22.92 -18.97
CA PHE A 264 -15.22 23.14 -17.54
C PHE A 264 -16.60 23.36 -16.91
N TYR A 265 -16.66 23.17 -15.60
CA TYR A 265 -17.85 23.31 -14.79
C TYR A 265 -17.54 24.15 -13.58
N PHE A 266 -18.38 25.14 -13.31
CA PHE A 266 -18.32 25.95 -12.11
C PHE A 266 -19.60 25.71 -11.32
N THR A 267 -19.47 25.22 -10.10
CA THR A 267 -20.60 24.67 -9.35
C THR A 267 -20.60 25.15 -7.91
N ASP A 268 -21.77 25.30 -7.32
CA ASP A 268 -21.92 25.43 -5.88
C ASP A 268 -23.05 24.50 -5.44
N GLY A 269 -22.75 23.66 -4.46
CA GLY A 269 -23.69 22.67 -3.95
C GLY A 269 -24.57 23.17 -2.81
N THR A 270 -24.11 24.21 -2.09
CA THR A 270 -24.85 24.88 -1.02
C THR A 270 -25.80 25.94 -1.59
N VAL A 271 -25.37 26.62 -2.67
CA VAL A 271 -26.24 27.41 -3.54
C VAL A 271 -26.40 26.61 -4.83
N PRO A 272 -27.35 25.65 -4.89
CA PRO A 272 -27.37 24.57 -5.89
C PRO A 272 -27.44 25.10 -7.31
N CYS A 273 -26.29 25.34 -7.90
CA CYS A 273 -26.11 25.93 -9.22
C CYS A 273 -24.96 25.24 -9.93
N ILE A 274 -25.17 25.03 -11.23
CA ILE A 274 -24.20 24.37 -12.10
C ILE A 274 -24.09 25.20 -13.37
N TYR A 275 -22.89 25.71 -13.60
CA TYR A 275 -22.48 26.34 -14.83
C TYR A 275 -21.61 25.38 -15.62
N SER A 276 -21.72 25.41 -16.95
CA SER A 276 -20.75 24.72 -17.82
C SER A 276 -20.34 25.61 -18.99
N GLY A 277 -19.11 25.45 -19.45
CA GLY A 277 -18.54 26.26 -20.52
C GLY A 277 -17.43 25.55 -21.27
N SER A 278 -17.04 26.12 -22.41
CA SER A 278 -15.91 25.64 -23.21
C SER A 278 -14.61 26.30 -22.77
N MET A 279 -13.53 25.52 -22.68
CA MET A 279 -12.19 26.04 -22.39
C MET A 279 -11.59 26.90 -23.51
N LYS A 280 -12.22 26.93 -24.70
CA LYS A 280 -11.79 27.84 -25.77
C LYS A 280 -12.09 29.31 -25.45
N THR A 281 -13.22 29.57 -24.79
CA THR A 281 -13.69 30.93 -24.50
C THR A 281 -13.67 31.26 -23.00
N TRP A 282 -13.61 30.24 -22.14
CA TRP A 282 -13.76 30.38 -20.68
C TRP A 282 -15.02 31.13 -20.25
N LYS A 283 -16.05 31.11 -21.11
CA LYS A 283 -17.39 31.63 -20.83
C LYS A 283 -18.28 30.46 -20.44
N ALA A 284 -18.93 30.58 -19.28
CA ALA A 284 -19.86 29.58 -18.80
C ALA A 284 -21.31 30.03 -18.97
N GLU A 285 -22.22 29.07 -19.10
CA GLU A 285 -23.67 29.28 -19.09
C GLU A 285 -24.29 28.57 -17.89
N LEU A 286 -25.32 29.15 -17.30
CA LEU A 286 -26.08 28.50 -16.24
C LEU A 286 -26.88 27.33 -16.81
N ARG A 287 -26.55 26.10 -16.39
CA ARG A 287 -27.27 24.88 -16.80
C ARG A 287 -28.40 24.55 -15.85
N LEU A 288 -28.12 24.56 -14.54
CA LEU A 288 -29.07 24.20 -13.50
C LEU A 288 -29.01 25.18 -12.33
N TYR A 289 -30.16 25.46 -11.73
CA TYR A 289 -30.31 26.26 -10.51
C TYR A 289 -31.48 25.75 -9.68
N LYS A 290 -31.33 25.69 -8.35
CA LYS A 290 -32.36 25.25 -7.38
C LYS A 290 -32.98 23.88 -7.68
N ASN A 291 -32.20 22.97 -8.29
CA ASN A 291 -32.67 21.62 -8.60
C ASN A 291 -32.51 20.67 -7.41
N THR A 292 -31.28 20.53 -6.90
CA THR A 292 -30.97 19.71 -5.73
C THR A 292 -29.67 20.18 -5.07
N TYR A 293 -29.60 20.08 -3.74
CA TYR A 293 -28.35 20.32 -2.99
C TYR A 293 -27.42 19.12 -3.14
N PHE A 294 -26.13 19.40 -3.31
CA PHE A 294 -25.12 18.36 -3.43
C PHE A 294 -23.85 18.74 -2.68
N SER A 295 -23.07 17.75 -2.28
CA SER A 295 -21.78 17.92 -1.62
C SER A 295 -20.60 17.54 -2.51
N ILE A 296 -20.85 16.71 -3.54
CA ILE A 296 -19.88 16.33 -4.56
C ILE A 296 -20.56 16.43 -5.92
N PHE A 297 -19.84 16.95 -6.90
CA PHE A 297 -20.22 17.00 -8.32
C PHE A 297 -19.08 16.44 -9.15
N GLU A 298 -19.38 15.42 -9.95
CA GLU A 298 -18.40 14.71 -10.77
C GLU A 298 -18.95 14.55 -12.20
N PRO A 299 -18.40 15.28 -13.20
CA PRO A 299 -18.85 15.18 -14.59
C PRO A 299 -18.64 13.79 -15.20
N ILE A 300 -19.67 13.24 -15.84
CA ILE A 300 -19.60 12.00 -16.63
C ILE A 300 -19.42 12.34 -18.12
N SER A 301 -20.22 13.28 -18.62
CA SER A 301 -20.17 13.78 -19.98
C SER A 301 -20.57 15.26 -20.02
N ILE A 302 -20.59 15.86 -21.21
CA ILE A 302 -21.00 17.27 -21.36
C ILE A 302 -22.42 17.53 -20.84
N GLU A 303 -23.32 16.55 -20.93
CA GLU A 303 -24.72 16.66 -20.53
C GLU A 303 -25.06 15.89 -19.25
N LYS A 304 -24.12 15.19 -18.64
CA LYS A 304 -24.42 14.30 -17.51
C LYS A 304 -23.35 14.40 -16.43
N ALA A 305 -23.79 14.48 -15.18
CA ALA A 305 -22.90 14.42 -14.03
C ALA A 305 -23.45 13.50 -12.95
N ALA A 306 -22.56 12.88 -12.20
CA ALA A 306 -22.87 12.23 -10.94
C ALA A 306 -22.78 13.26 -9.80
N ILE A 307 -23.63 13.10 -8.80
CA ILE A 307 -23.63 13.92 -7.60
C ILE A 307 -23.77 13.05 -6.36
N ARG A 308 -23.22 13.54 -5.24
CA ARG A 308 -23.62 13.07 -3.92
C ARG A 308 -24.51 14.10 -3.25
N ALA A 309 -25.76 13.71 -2.99
CA ALA A 309 -26.80 14.56 -2.43
C ALA A 309 -27.32 14.00 -1.10
N ILE A 310 -28.28 14.69 -0.51
CA ILE A 310 -29.08 14.19 0.61
C ILE A 310 -30.41 13.71 0.03
N GLY A 311 -30.80 12.48 0.34
CA GLY A 311 -32.07 11.92 -0.10
C GLY A 311 -33.24 12.69 0.50
N ILE A 312 -34.24 13.00 -0.34
CA ILE A 312 -35.37 13.87 0.04
C ILE A 312 -36.20 13.22 1.16
N ASN A 313 -36.43 11.90 1.05
CA ASN A 313 -37.24 11.15 2.01
C ASN A 313 -36.40 10.52 3.12
N SER A 314 -35.25 9.96 2.75
CA SER A 314 -34.37 9.24 3.68
C SER A 314 -33.61 10.19 4.62
N LYS A 315 -33.30 11.41 4.18
CA LYS A 315 -32.33 12.33 4.82
C LYS A 315 -30.92 11.73 4.94
N GLU A 316 -30.66 10.65 4.21
CA GLU A 316 -29.39 9.94 4.15
C GLU A 316 -28.55 10.44 2.96
N ARG A 317 -27.26 10.11 2.92
CA ARG A 317 -26.45 10.42 1.74
C ARG A 317 -26.79 9.47 0.61
N VAL A 318 -26.95 10.03 -0.58
CA VAL A 318 -27.32 9.27 -1.78
C VAL A 318 -26.46 9.66 -2.96
N ILE A 319 -26.28 8.73 -3.89
CA ILE A 319 -25.65 9.02 -5.19
C ILE A 319 -26.75 9.22 -6.21
N GLY A 320 -26.59 10.26 -7.01
CA GLY A 320 -27.51 10.64 -8.06
C GLY A 320 -26.81 10.93 -9.38
N THR A 321 -27.60 10.97 -10.45
CA THR A 321 -27.18 11.53 -11.73
C THR A 321 -28.13 12.63 -12.14
N ILE A 322 -27.55 13.66 -12.74
CA ILE A 322 -28.28 14.83 -13.25
C ILE A 322 -27.96 14.99 -14.73
N ASN A 323 -29.01 15.34 -15.49
CA ASN A 323 -28.87 15.76 -16.87
C ASN A 323 -28.76 17.29 -16.93
N LEU A 324 -27.68 17.79 -17.51
CA LEU A 324 -27.36 19.21 -17.64
C LEU A 324 -28.04 19.88 -18.85
N ALA A 325 -28.51 19.09 -19.82
CA ALA A 325 -29.29 19.57 -20.97
C ALA A 325 -30.80 19.65 -20.64
N ASN A 326 -31.31 18.72 -19.83
CA ASN A 326 -32.72 18.65 -19.44
C ASN A 326 -32.89 18.77 -17.92
N LYS A 327 -33.42 19.93 -17.50
CA LYS A 327 -33.54 20.35 -16.09
C LYS A 327 -34.39 19.43 -15.20
N ASN A 328 -35.25 18.59 -15.76
CA ASN A 328 -36.18 17.75 -14.99
C ASN A 328 -35.70 16.31 -14.78
N LYS A 329 -34.52 15.93 -15.26
CA LYS A 329 -34.01 14.55 -15.15
C LYS A 329 -32.95 14.43 -14.05
N LEU A 330 -33.40 14.50 -12.80
CA LEU A 330 -32.64 14.07 -11.61
C LEU A 330 -33.02 12.63 -11.27
N LYS A 331 -32.03 11.75 -11.16
CA LYS A 331 -32.21 10.37 -10.69
C LYS A 331 -31.36 10.15 -9.44
N LEU A 332 -32.00 9.95 -8.30
CA LEU A 332 -31.34 9.56 -7.05
C LEU A 332 -31.48 8.05 -6.86
N ASN A 333 -30.50 7.42 -6.22
CA ASN A 333 -30.59 6.04 -5.77
C ASN A 333 -30.22 5.96 -4.29
N ASP A 334 -31.24 5.81 -3.45
CA ASP A 334 -31.13 5.73 -1.99
C ASP A 334 -30.45 4.43 -1.51
N ASN A 335 -30.35 3.39 -2.36
CA ASN A 335 -29.91 2.06 -1.95
C ASN A 335 -28.45 1.74 -2.32
N LEU A 336 -27.73 2.64 -3.00
CA LEU A 336 -26.33 2.41 -3.37
C LEU A 336 -25.39 2.50 -2.18
N LEU A 337 -25.61 3.47 -1.29
CA LEU A 337 -24.75 3.68 -0.14
C LEU A 337 -25.27 2.87 1.05
N GLN A 338 -24.53 1.83 1.42
CA GLN A 338 -24.97 0.90 2.47
C GLN A 338 -24.76 1.50 3.85
N LYS A 339 -25.85 1.88 4.52
CA LYS A 339 -25.87 2.32 5.91
C LYS A 339 -25.45 1.20 6.88
N GLN A 340 -24.64 1.54 7.86
CA GLN A 340 -24.26 0.75 9.04
C GLN A 340 -24.72 1.41 10.35
N ILE A 341 -24.83 2.75 10.40
CA ILE A 341 -25.22 3.50 11.61
C ILE A 341 -26.39 4.44 11.29
N ASP A 342 -26.13 5.63 10.73
CA ASP A 342 -27.13 6.69 10.55
C ASP A 342 -27.50 6.96 9.10
N GLY A 343 -26.67 6.52 8.15
CA GLY A 343 -26.87 6.71 6.71
C GLY A 343 -26.39 8.07 6.22
N PHE A 344 -25.95 8.94 7.14
CA PHE A 344 -25.39 10.24 6.83
C PHE A 344 -23.89 10.26 7.10
N PHE A 345 -23.44 10.17 8.35
CA PHE A 345 -22.01 10.26 8.69
C PHE A 345 -21.24 9.00 8.28
N ASP A 346 -21.77 7.82 8.56
CA ASP A 346 -21.10 6.54 8.27
C ASP A 346 -20.92 6.26 6.76
N THR A 347 -21.77 6.83 5.92
CA THR A 347 -21.72 6.69 4.45
C THR A 347 -20.86 7.75 3.76
N ASP A 348 -20.13 8.60 4.50
CA ASP A 348 -19.19 9.57 3.91
C ASP A 348 -18.11 8.91 3.06
N GLY A 349 -17.59 9.66 2.09
CA GLY A 349 -16.61 9.15 1.15
C GLY A 349 -16.31 10.09 -0.01
N MET A 350 -15.53 9.55 -0.95
CA MET A 350 -15.09 10.21 -2.17
C MET A 350 -15.82 9.60 -3.36
N LEU A 351 -16.21 10.43 -4.32
CA LEU A 351 -16.81 10.02 -5.59
C LEU A 351 -15.91 10.45 -6.74
N LEU A 352 -15.49 9.50 -7.56
CA LEU A 352 -14.68 9.72 -8.76
C LEU A 352 -15.37 9.10 -9.97
N TYR A 353 -15.08 9.61 -11.16
CA TYR A 353 -15.46 8.97 -12.41
C TYR A 353 -14.21 8.52 -13.17
N ASN A 354 -14.06 7.21 -13.32
CA ASN A 354 -13.04 6.61 -14.17
C ASN A 354 -13.56 6.60 -15.61
N ARG A 355 -13.01 7.49 -16.45
CA ARG A 355 -13.43 7.64 -17.84
C ARG A 355 -13.03 6.46 -18.71
N GLN A 356 -11.86 5.87 -18.44
CA GLN A 356 -11.31 4.75 -19.21
C GLN A 356 -12.19 3.50 -19.11
N LEU A 357 -12.84 3.30 -17.96
CA LEU A 357 -13.71 2.15 -17.70
C LEU A 357 -15.20 2.50 -17.67
N ASP A 358 -15.58 3.74 -17.99
CA ASP A 358 -16.93 4.28 -17.85
C ASP A 358 -17.60 3.87 -16.51
N THR A 359 -16.90 4.10 -15.39
CA THR A 359 -17.32 3.60 -14.08
C THR A 359 -17.20 4.68 -13.00
N LEU A 360 -18.23 4.83 -12.16
CA LEU A 360 -18.16 5.66 -10.96
C LEU A 360 -17.53 4.85 -9.82
N LEU A 361 -16.59 5.46 -9.10
CA LEU A 361 -15.95 4.87 -7.94
C LEU A 361 -16.37 5.64 -6.70
N TYR A 362 -16.96 4.95 -5.73
CA TYR A 362 -17.28 5.52 -4.42
C TYR A 362 -16.47 4.86 -3.32
N THR A 363 -15.55 5.57 -2.69
CA THR A 363 -14.70 5.02 -1.62
C THR A 363 -15.10 5.62 -0.28
N TYR A 364 -15.46 4.79 0.69
CA TYR A 364 -15.90 5.26 2.01
C TYR A 364 -14.73 5.81 2.82
N TYR A 365 -14.94 6.85 3.64
CA TYR A 365 -13.88 7.36 4.51
C TYR A 365 -13.61 6.47 5.71
N TYR A 366 -14.64 5.86 6.29
CA TYR A 366 -14.58 5.25 7.64
C TYR A 366 -14.62 3.72 7.65
N ARG A 367 -14.51 3.08 6.48
CA ARG A 367 -14.46 1.62 6.34
C ARG A 367 -13.66 1.22 5.11
N ASN A 368 -13.19 -0.03 5.10
CA ASN A 368 -12.33 -0.61 4.07
C ASN A 368 -13.07 -0.99 2.79
N THR A 369 -14.05 -0.21 2.35
CA THR A 369 -14.94 -0.56 1.23
C THR A 369 -14.91 0.52 0.15
N PHE A 370 -14.96 0.10 -1.11
CA PHE A 370 -15.28 0.97 -2.24
C PHE A 370 -16.30 0.29 -3.17
N LEU A 371 -17.05 1.10 -3.91
CA LEU A 371 -18.06 0.66 -4.87
C LEU A 371 -17.61 1.01 -6.29
N LYS A 372 -17.78 0.07 -7.21
CA LYS A 372 -17.73 0.31 -8.65
C LYS A 372 -19.16 0.36 -9.17
N ILE A 373 -19.63 1.54 -9.52
CA ILE A 373 -21.03 1.83 -9.84
C ILE A 373 -21.14 2.16 -11.33
N HIS A 374 -22.06 1.50 -12.02
CA HIS A 374 -22.34 1.84 -13.41
C HIS A 374 -22.98 3.23 -13.49
N PRO A 375 -22.64 4.09 -14.46
CA PRO A 375 -23.17 5.46 -14.57
C PRO A 375 -24.69 5.59 -14.73
N SER A 376 -25.42 4.49 -15.01
CA SER A 376 -26.88 4.43 -14.97
C SER A 376 -27.47 4.34 -13.56
N LEU A 377 -26.63 4.10 -12.55
CA LEU A 377 -26.96 3.82 -11.15
C LEU A 377 -27.82 2.56 -10.94
N THR A 378 -27.81 1.61 -11.88
CA THR A 378 -28.64 0.39 -11.81
C THR A 378 -27.88 -0.82 -11.29
N SER A 379 -26.56 -0.83 -11.41
CA SER A 379 -25.71 -1.93 -10.96
C SER A 379 -24.45 -1.39 -10.30
N TYR A 380 -23.94 -2.16 -9.35
CA TYR A 380 -22.66 -1.90 -8.71
C TYR A 380 -22.00 -3.21 -8.28
N SER A 381 -20.69 -3.15 -8.05
CA SER A 381 -19.94 -4.21 -7.38
C SER A 381 -19.13 -3.62 -6.24
N VAL A 382 -18.82 -4.45 -5.26
CA VAL A 382 -18.12 -4.05 -4.03
C VAL A 382 -16.68 -4.52 -4.08
N GLY A 383 -15.76 -3.65 -3.70
CA GLY A 383 -14.36 -3.96 -3.46
C GLY A 383 -13.94 -3.55 -2.06
N ASN A 384 -12.81 -4.10 -1.61
CA ASN A 384 -12.25 -3.81 -0.30
C ASN A 384 -10.85 -3.23 -0.44
N THR A 385 -10.54 -2.26 0.41
CA THR A 385 -9.16 -1.83 0.63
C THR A 385 -8.45 -2.84 1.54
N ILE A 386 -7.11 -2.84 1.54
CA ILE A 386 -6.28 -3.75 2.36
C ILE A 386 -6.42 -3.46 3.86
N ASP A 387 -7.11 -2.40 4.24
CA ASP A 387 -7.41 -2.16 5.65
C ASP A 387 -8.40 -3.21 6.22
N THR A 388 -8.40 -3.42 7.53
CA THR A 388 -9.25 -4.42 8.22
C THR A 388 -10.54 -3.86 8.81
N ILE A 389 -10.73 -2.54 8.87
CA ILE A 389 -11.90 -1.89 9.48
C ILE A 389 -13.08 -1.97 8.51
N SER A 390 -13.93 -2.99 8.64
CA SER A 390 -15.13 -3.18 7.80
C SER A 390 -16.37 -2.45 8.31
N GLN A 391 -16.41 -2.15 9.61
CA GLN A 391 -17.49 -1.42 10.25
C GLN A 391 -17.03 -0.02 10.62
N ALA A 392 -17.81 0.98 10.23
CA ALA A 392 -17.54 2.38 10.53
C ALA A 392 -17.60 2.63 12.04
N GLN A 393 -16.52 3.17 12.60
CA GLN A 393 -16.43 3.49 14.03
C GLN A 393 -16.82 4.95 14.31
N VAL A 394 -18.05 5.30 13.93
CA VAL A 394 -18.59 6.66 14.07
C VAL A 394 -19.42 6.76 15.33
N LYS A 395 -19.16 7.77 16.16
CA LYS A 395 -20.00 8.08 17.34
C LYS A 395 -20.75 9.37 17.12
N ILE A 396 -22.06 9.32 17.33
CA ILE A 396 -22.98 10.41 17.04
C ILE A 396 -23.55 10.95 18.36
N ALA A 397 -23.70 12.27 18.44
CA ALA A 397 -24.36 12.97 19.52
C ALA A 397 -25.50 13.84 18.95
N THR A 398 -26.60 13.94 19.71
CA THR A 398 -27.75 14.77 19.35
C THR A 398 -27.88 15.90 20.36
N ILE A 399 -27.94 17.14 19.86
CA ILE A 399 -28.23 18.33 20.66
C ILE A 399 -29.75 18.54 20.59
N GLU A 400 -30.48 17.96 21.54
CA GLU A 400 -31.95 17.96 21.56
C GLU A 400 -32.55 19.36 21.48
N SER A 401 -31.94 20.34 22.18
CA SER A 401 -32.41 21.73 22.20
C SER A 401 -32.37 22.43 20.84
N LYS A 402 -31.59 21.91 19.88
CA LYS A 402 -31.48 22.45 18.51
C LYS A 402 -31.95 21.46 17.45
N GLY A 403 -32.29 20.22 17.83
CA GLY A 403 -32.59 19.14 16.89
C GLY A 403 -31.43 18.81 15.93
N ILE A 404 -30.18 19.06 16.35
CA ILE A 404 -28.99 18.89 15.51
C ILE A 404 -28.28 17.59 15.89
N THR A 405 -27.96 16.78 14.88
CA THR A 405 -27.12 15.59 15.02
C THR A 405 -25.71 15.91 14.55
N THR A 406 -24.71 15.56 15.36
CA THR A 406 -23.29 15.82 15.09
C THR A 406 -22.42 14.64 15.50
N LEU A 407 -21.14 14.66 15.12
CA LEU A 407 -20.15 13.71 15.62
C LEU A 407 -19.82 14.01 17.08
N ALA A 408 -19.84 12.98 17.94
CA ALA A 408 -19.46 13.09 19.34
C ALA A 408 -17.93 13.18 19.53
N GLN A 409 -17.17 12.60 18.59
CA GLN A 409 -15.72 12.64 18.52
C GLN A 409 -15.27 12.50 17.05
N PRO A 410 -14.05 12.92 16.69
CA PRO A 410 -13.49 12.62 15.37
C PRO A 410 -13.51 11.11 15.09
N PRO A 411 -14.13 10.65 13.98
CA PRO A 411 -14.19 9.24 13.64
C PRO A 411 -12.83 8.72 13.16
N LEU A 412 -12.60 7.42 13.32
CA LEU A 412 -11.44 6.76 12.76
C LEU A 412 -11.52 6.78 11.24
N GLN A 413 -10.65 7.54 10.60
CA GLN A 413 -10.53 7.56 9.15
C GLN A 413 -9.73 6.33 8.68
N VAL A 414 -10.20 5.69 7.61
CA VAL A 414 -9.60 4.53 6.96
C VAL A 414 -8.96 4.92 5.62
N ASN A 415 -9.69 5.70 4.83
CA ASN A 415 -9.23 6.22 3.54
C ASN A 415 -9.25 7.76 3.57
N LYS A 416 -8.16 8.42 3.15
CA LYS A 416 -8.05 9.89 3.16
C LYS A 416 -8.48 10.52 1.84
N ASN A 417 -7.84 10.07 0.76
CA ASN A 417 -7.99 10.60 -0.59
C ASN A 417 -7.93 9.45 -1.59
N THR A 418 -8.51 9.66 -2.78
CA THR A 418 -8.44 8.68 -3.86
C THR A 418 -8.17 9.33 -5.21
N ALA A 419 -7.53 8.58 -6.10
CA ALA A 419 -7.38 8.89 -7.51
C ALA A 419 -7.58 7.62 -8.35
N THR A 420 -7.90 7.78 -9.63
CA THR A 420 -8.07 6.64 -10.53
C THR A 420 -7.53 6.94 -11.91
N TYR A 421 -6.88 5.94 -12.53
CA TYR A 421 -6.42 6.02 -13.91
C TYR A 421 -6.28 4.61 -14.48
N GLY A 422 -6.77 4.41 -15.71
CA GLY A 422 -6.80 3.11 -16.38
C GLY A 422 -7.53 2.06 -15.52
N HIS A 423 -6.91 0.91 -15.30
CA HIS A 423 -7.47 -0.17 -14.48
C HIS A 423 -7.29 0.01 -12.97
N TYR A 424 -6.78 1.16 -12.49
CA TYR A 424 -6.31 1.27 -11.12
C TYR A 424 -7.09 2.28 -10.27
N LEU A 425 -7.26 1.93 -9.00
CA LEU A 425 -7.66 2.83 -7.92
C LEU A 425 -6.46 3.02 -6.98
N PHE A 426 -6.14 4.27 -6.70
CA PHE A 426 -5.10 4.68 -5.77
C PHE A 426 -5.78 5.26 -4.54
N VAL A 427 -5.39 4.80 -3.36
CA VAL A 427 -5.99 5.20 -2.08
C VAL A 427 -4.91 5.68 -1.13
N ASP A 428 -4.98 6.93 -0.69
CA ASP A 428 -4.17 7.42 0.42
C ASP A 428 -4.74 6.85 1.72
N ALA A 429 -3.99 5.93 2.33
CA ALA A 429 -4.42 5.23 3.52
C ALA A 429 -4.33 6.12 4.77
N ALA A 430 -5.27 5.93 5.69
CA ALA A 430 -5.28 6.63 6.97
C ALA A 430 -4.76 5.78 8.15
N LEU A 431 -4.44 4.52 7.91
CA LEU A 431 -4.03 3.56 8.94
C LEU A 431 -2.65 2.94 8.63
N ILE A 432 -1.86 2.77 9.69
CA ILE A 432 -0.53 2.16 9.65
C ILE A 432 -0.65 0.64 9.59
N GLY A 433 0.08 0.01 8.68
CA GLY A 433 0.10 -1.44 8.52
C GLY A 433 0.81 -2.14 9.67
N LYS A 434 0.61 -3.46 9.79
CA LYS A 434 1.07 -4.26 10.94
C LYS A 434 2.58 -4.23 11.19
N PHE A 435 3.37 -4.04 10.13
CA PHE A 435 4.83 -4.09 10.15
C PHE A 435 5.47 -2.85 9.52
N GLU A 436 4.81 -1.70 9.67
CA GLU A 436 5.31 -0.45 9.11
C GLU A 436 6.04 0.39 10.16
N PRO A 437 7.21 0.96 9.83
CA PRO A 437 7.92 1.83 10.74
C PRO A 437 7.14 3.13 10.96
N LYS A 438 6.89 3.47 12.23
CA LYS A 438 6.14 4.67 12.65
C LYS A 438 6.77 5.98 12.14
N GLU A 439 8.09 6.00 11.97
CA GLU A 439 8.81 7.16 11.47
C GLU A 439 8.45 7.51 10.02
N LEU A 440 8.30 6.51 9.15
CA LEU A 440 7.89 6.73 7.76
C LEU A 440 6.44 7.24 7.70
N TRP A 441 5.57 6.73 8.57
CA TRP A 441 4.18 7.19 8.67
C TRP A 441 4.04 8.68 9.01
N GLN A 442 4.98 9.24 9.78
CA GLN A 442 4.99 10.66 10.09
C GLN A 442 5.49 11.52 8.92
N LYS A 443 6.41 10.97 8.11
CA LYS A 443 7.13 11.67 7.04
C LYS A 443 6.52 11.51 5.64
N ALA A 444 5.55 10.62 5.46
CA ALA A 444 4.98 10.32 4.14
C ALA A 444 3.51 9.88 4.22
N SER A 445 2.78 10.14 3.14
CA SER A 445 1.50 9.46 2.85
C SER A 445 1.77 8.09 2.21
N ILE A 446 0.90 7.12 2.50
CA ILE A 446 0.98 5.77 1.95
C ILE A 446 -0.14 5.61 0.93
N ILE A 447 0.23 5.36 -0.33
CA ILE A 447 -0.73 5.14 -1.40
C ILE A 447 -0.82 3.64 -1.68
N ASP A 448 -2.01 3.07 -1.46
CA ASP A 448 -2.35 1.70 -1.80
C ASP A 448 -2.94 1.64 -3.21
N VAL A 449 -2.44 0.70 -4.03
CA VAL A 449 -2.85 0.54 -5.44
C VAL A 449 -3.64 -0.74 -5.62
N TYR A 450 -4.82 -0.62 -6.24
CA TYR A 450 -5.76 -1.71 -6.48
C TYR A 450 -6.06 -1.84 -7.97
N ASP A 451 -6.06 -3.08 -8.49
CA ASP A 451 -6.56 -3.42 -9.82
C ASP A 451 -8.09 -3.57 -9.75
N LEU A 452 -8.80 -2.67 -10.43
CA LEU A 452 -10.26 -2.60 -10.46
C LEU A 452 -10.90 -3.78 -11.21
N SER A 453 -10.21 -4.35 -12.19
CA SER A 453 -10.69 -5.49 -12.99
C SER A 453 -10.65 -6.77 -12.15
N LYS A 454 -9.57 -6.98 -11.39
CA LYS A 454 -9.39 -8.15 -10.53
C LYS A 454 -9.95 -7.98 -9.12
N ASN A 455 -10.26 -6.73 -8.74
CA ASN A 455 -10.65 -6.35 -7.38
C ASN A 455 -9.59 -6.75 -6.33
N LYS A 456 -8.31 -6.53 -6.66
CA LYS A 456 -7.17 -6.98 -5.85
C LYS A 456 -6.22 -5.84 -5.55
N TYR A 457 -5.69 -5.84 -4.32
CA TYR A 457 -4.52 -5.06 -3.95
C TYR A 457 -3.29 -5.55 -4.73
N ILE A 458 -2.46 -4.62 -5.21
CA ILE A 458 -1.25 -4.95 -5.98
C ILE A 458 0.01 -4.57 -5.19
N PHE A 459 0.14 -3.30 -4.80
CA PHE A 459 1.28 -2.77 -4.06
C PHE A 459 0.94 -1.44 -3.39
N SER A 460 1.87 -0.95 -2.57
CA SER A 460 1.82 0.38 -1.97
C SER A 460 3.13 1.12 -2.18
N PHE A 461 3.08 2.44 -2.09
CA PHE A 461 4.27 3.29 -2.14
C PHE A 461 4.10 4.53 -1.27
N TYR A 462 5.24 5.15 -0.95
CA TYR A 462 5.29 6.36 -0.15
C TYR A 462 5.33 7.60 -1.04
N ILE A 463 4.56 8.60 -0.66
CA ILE A 463 4.71 9.97 -1.14
C ILE A 463 5.20 10.79 0.05
N TYR A 464 6.49 11.13 0.04
CA TYR A 464 7.10 11.92 1.12
C TYR A 464 6.55 13.34 1.18
N ASN A 465 6.34 13.80 2.42
CA ASN A 465 5.95 15.17 2.75
C ASN A 465 6.96 16.17 2.19
N LYS A 466 6.50 17.40 1.94
CA LYS A 466 7.34 18.51 1.51
C LYS A 466 7.26 19.61 2.57
N ASP A 467 8.42 20.03 3.08
CA ASP A 467 8.55 21.10 4.08
C ASP A 467 7.62 20.91 5.28
N ASP A 468 7.60 19.67 5.81
CA ASP A 468 6.73 19.19 6.88
C ASP A 468 5.21 19.27 6.62
N GLN A 469 4.79 19.66 5.41
CA GLN A 469 3.41 19.65 4.98
C GLN A 469 3.01 18.27 4.43
N LYS A 470 1.86 17.78 4.91
CA LYS A 470 1.26 16.53 4.42
C LYS A 470 0.55 16.75 3.09
N MET A 471 0.47 15.69 2.31
CA MET A 471 -0.28 15.69 1.06
C MET A 471 -1.77 15.96 1.32
N THR A 472 -2.33 16.93 0.62
CA THR A 472 -3.75 17.31 0.74
C THR A 472 -4.60 16.69 -0.36
N GLU A 473 -4.09 16.64 -1.58
CA GLU A 473 -4.76 16.10 -2.77
C GLU A 473 -3.73 15.46 -3.70
N PHE A 474 -4.15 14.49 -4.50
CA PHE A 474 -3.32 13.95 -5.58
C PHE A 474 -4.18 13.44 -6.73
N ILE A 475 -3.59 13.40 -7.92
CA ILE A 475 -4.16 12.80 -9.12
C ILE A 475 -3.12 11.92 -9.81
N VAL A 476 -3.58 11.03 -10.69
CA VAL A 476 -2.72 10.18 -11.51
C VAL A 476 -3.05 10.43 -12.97
N ILE A 477 -2.01 10.69 -13.77
CA ILE A 477 -2.09 10.90 -15.21
C ILE A 477 -1.11 9.93 -15.84
N ASN A 478 -1.61 8.82 -16.38
CA ASN A 478 -0.76 7.77 -16.91
C ASN A 478 0.23 7.27 -15.85
N ASP A 479 1.52 7.46 -16.05
CA ASP A 479 2.60 7.12 -15.13
C ASP A 479 3.06 8.33 -14.27
N LEU A 480 2.34 9.45 -14.28
CA LEU A 480 2.63 10.61 -13.44
C LEU A 480 1.68 10.68 -12.24
N ILE A 481 2.24 10.92 -11.07
CA ILE A 481 1.52 11.28 -9.86
C ILE A 481 1.77 12.76 -9.61
N ILE A 482 0.70 13.52 -9.52
CA ILE A 482 0.74 14.93 -9.16
C ILE A 482 0.13 15.07 -7.77
N SER A 483 0.90 15.61 -6.84
CA SER A 483 0.51 15.74 -5.44
C SER A 483 0.64 17.19 -4.97
N LEU A 484 -0.36 17.65 -4.22
CA LEU A 484 -0.42 18.97 -3.63
C LEU A 484 -0.14 18.89 -2.12
N PHE A 485 0.74 19.76 -1.62
CA PHE A 485 1.16 19.87 -0.22
C PHE A 485 1.12 21.35 0.17
N GLY A 486 -0.03 21.84 0.62
CA GLY A 486 -0.24 23.26 0.90
C GLY A 486 0.19 24.15 -0.29
N LYS A 487 1.38 24.76 -0.20
CA LYS A 487 1.93 25.61 -1.27
C LYS A 487 2.79 24.87 -2.30
N HIS A 488 3.01 23.57 -2.18
CA HIS A 488 3.89 22.85 -3.09
C HIS A 488 3.12 21.89 -3.99
N LEU A 489 3.43 21.93 -5.28
CA LEU A 489 2.99 20.95 -6.27
C LEU A 489 4.19 20.07 -6.65
N LYS A 490 4.02 18.76 -6.56
CA LYS A 490 5.09 17.78 -6.85
C LYS A 490 4.64 16.83 -7.95
N VAL A 491 5.54 16.50 -8.87
CA VAL A 491 5.34 15.49 -9.90
C VAL A 491 6.32 14.36 -9.69
N GLU A 492 5.80 13.15 -9.48
CA GLU A 492 6.58 11.92 -9.39
C GLU A 492 6.20 10.97 -10.52
N LYS A 493 7.18 10.25 -11.08
CA LYS A 493 6.95 9.26 -12.12
C LYS A 493 6.88 7.86 -11.51
N LEU A 494 5.79 7.14 -11.77
CA LEU A 494 5.58 5.74 -11.42
C LEU A 494 6.45 4.83 -12.29
N ASN A 495 7.05 3.82 -11.67
CA ASN A 495 7.79 2.79 -12.37
C ASN A 495 6.83 1.79 -13.04
N THR A 496 6.87 1.72 -14.37
CA THR A 496 5.97 0.90 -15.18
C THR A 496 6.24 -0.61 -15.11
N THR A 497 7.26 -1.03 -14.36
CA THR A 497 7.51 -2.45 -14.07
C THR A 497 6.41 -3.05 -13.18
N TYR A 498 5.80 -2.24 -12.31
CA TYR A 498 4.78 -2.66 -11.34
C TYR A 498 3.37 -2.15 -11.67
N TYR A 499 3.28 -1.23 -12.62
CA TYR A 499 2.08 -0.51 -13.04
C TYR A 499 2.04 -0.50 -14.57
N ILE A 500 0.94 -0.95 -15.17
CA ILE A 500 0.78 -0.92 -16.62
C ILE A 500 0.02 0.36 -16.97
N PRO A 501 0.67 1.35 -17.62
CA PRO A 501 -0.02 2.56 -18.04
C PRO A 501 -1.13 2.25 -19.02
N TRP A 502 -2.16 3.09 -19.05
CA TRP A 502 -3.26 2.91 -19.97
C TRP A 502 -2.79 3.11 -21.42
N SER A 503 -2.79 2.06 -22.22
CA SER A 503 -2.64 2.13 -23.67
C SER A 503 -4.02 2.20 -24.31
N ASN A 504 -4.27 3.26 -25.09
CA ASN A 504 -5.50 3.41 -25.88
C ASN A 504 -5.64 2.36 -26.98
#